data_AF-A0A382DXD9-F1
#
_entry.id   AF-A0A382DXD9-F1
#
_cell.length_a   1.000
_cell.length_b   1.000
_cell.length_c   1.000
_cell.angle_alpha   90.00
_cell.angle_beta   90.00
_cell.angle_gamma   90.00
#
_symmetry.space_group_name_H-M   'P 1'
#
loop_
_entity.id
_entity.type
_entity.pdbx_description
1 polymer ?
#
loop_
_entity_poly.entity_id
_entity_poly.type
_entity_poly.pdbx_seq_one_letter_code
_entity_poly.pdbx_strand_id
1 'polypeptide(L)'
;PLNKDAAVHGMQMEIGDEIVEAKIKKKEKAEQIFKKAKVEGKAASLLTQHRPNMFTQKIANLIPGLPIKVTLKYVQTIPKIDNDYRLIVPLIVGPRYQPLVPKDAPMAGSNPMAVELKKIANITKYGEWEIGDLPEYPAVFGPKALSQVDRDRVSIKIKLKAAVSFSSIRSDTHEINVSGSENEKVTTLSGGRTIDNRDFVLNYRLAGASTQAGLLVHRDEKEGYFSLLIEPPATPREQDITPREMVFVLDTSGSMEGKPMNASKVFMRHAMRNLRPDDYFRIIHFGDNASELTNGPVSANSKNILQGLSYINKLTTHGGTEIVPAIRKAFSTPRINQTVRVVVFLTDGYIGNEPEVLKLIHRKIGNARIYAFGVGSSVNRFLLSEMARVGRGFARYIDPTENPDEVAITLAHKLESPLLTDISIDWKKLKVSEVTPEIIPDLFSGDSIRIQGKFKGEGLETIQVRGKVRGRNASLPLQLNLPKDNYYEASTSPIPLVWARSKISDYMRELNTPKTMKASGFSDEELEFKVTTLGLDHSLATKWTSFVAVSRRVVNPQTGLTPDGKVPLPMVKGTTTNAYPP
;
A
#
# COMPACT_ATOMS: atom_id res chain seq x y z
N PRO A 1 10.20 -9.33 -3.51
CA PRO A 1 9.10 -8.41 -3.09
C PRO A 1 9.62 -6.97 -3.18
N LEU A 2 8.72 -5.98 -3.32
CA LEU A 2 9.08 -4.56 -3.26
C LEU A 2 7.95 -3.80 -2.55
N ASN A 3 8.21 -2.55 -2.13
CA ASN A 3 7.15 -1.69 -1.60
C ASN A 3 6.02 -1.54 -2.64
N LYS A 4 4.76 -1.51 -2.21
CA LYS A 4 3.60 -1.38 -3.10
C LYS A 4 3.63 -0.07 -3.94
N ASP A 5 4.34 0.93 -3.46
CA ASP A 5 4.48 2.25 -4.11
C ASP A 5 5.83 2.38 -4.85
N ALA A 6 6.63 1.31 -4.90
CA ALA A 6 7.87 1.29 -5.67
C ALA A 6 7.61 1.24 -7.17
N ALA A 7 8.42 1.99 -7.92
CA ALA A 7 8.43 2.04 -9.38
C ALA A 7 9.72 1.39 -9.88
N VAL A 8 9.65 0.13 -10.33
CA VAL A 8 10.79 -0.56 -10.95
C VAL A 8 10.97 -0.01 -12.34
N HIS A 9 12.10 0.67 -12.58
CA HIS A 9 12.35 1.42 -13.81
C HIS A 9 13.58 0.94 -14.59
N GLY A 10 14.26 -0.12 -14.12
CA GLY A 10 15.37 -0.71 -14.84
C GLY A 10 15.71 -2.11 -14.35
N MET A 11 16.22 -2.93 -15.27
CA MET A 11 16.78 -4.25 -15.00
C MET A 11 18.02 -4.43 -15.87
N GLN A 12 19.09 -4.95 -15.29
CA GLN A 12 20.32 -5.31 -15.97
C GLN A 12 20.70 -6.74 -15.59
N MET A 13 21.20 -7.50 -16.55
CA MET A 13 21.63 -8.88 -16.37
C MET A 13 23.11 -8.98 -16.73
N GLU A 14 23.94 -9.47 -15.81
CA GLU A 14 25.37 -9.71 -16.00
C GLU A 14 25.64 -11.22 -15.98
N ILE A 15 26.27 -11.75 -17.03
CA ILE A 15 26.62 -13.18 -17.17
C ILE A 15 28.04 -13.28 -17.74
N GLY A 16 28.98 -13.77 -16.92
CA GLY A 16 30.40 -13.69 -17.25
C GLY A 16 30.78 -12.23 -17.53
N ASP A 17 31.33 -11.97 -18.71
CA ASP A 17 31.73 -10.61 -19.13
C ASP A 17 30.63 -9.86 -19.91
N GLU A 18 29.46 -10.47 -20.14
CA GLU A 18 28.36 -9.84 -20.88
C GLU A 18 27.40 -9.10 -19.94
N ILE A 19 27.21 -7.80 -20.20
CA ILE A 19 26.21 -6.97 -19.54
C ILE A 19 25.06 -6.71 -20.52
N VAL A 20 23.85 -7.12 -20.15
CA VAL A 20 22.64 -6.96 -20.96
C VAL A 20 21.66 -6.05 -20.24
N GLU A 21 21.46 -4.84 -20.78
CA GLU A 21 20.37 -3.96 -20.36
C GLU A 21 19.03 -4.53 -20.81
N ALA A 22 18.11 -4.72 -19.85
CA ALA A 22 16.78 -5.22 -20.16
C ALA A 22 15.96 -4.16 -20.87
N LYS A 23 15.10 -4.61 -21.79
CA LYS A 23 14.15 -3.73 -22.47
C LYS A 23 12.78 -3.89 -21.85
N ILE A 24 12.13 -2.77 -21.52
CA ILE A 24 10.72 -2.75 -21.20
C ILE A 24 9.90 -3.06 -22.47
N LYS A 25 8.93 -3.95 -22.36
CA LYS A 25 7.99 -4.29 -23.44
C LYS A 25 6.60 -4.52 -22.84
N LYS A 26 5.57 -4.54 -23.70
CA LYS A 26 4.28 -5.15 -23.35
C LYS A 26 4.53 -6.56 -22.82
N LYS A 27 3.86 -6.93 -21.73
CA LYS A 27 4.10 -8.14 -20.94
C LYS A 27 4.11 -9.40 -21.81
N GLU A 28 3.09 -9.59 -22.65
CA GLU A 28 2.99 -10.75 -23.54
C GLU A 28 4.19 -10.85 -24.49
N LYS A 29 4.62 -9.72 -25.08
CA LYS A 29 5.78 -9.67 -25.96
C LYS A 29 7.08 -9.99 -25.20
N ALA A 30 7.24 -9.49 -23.98
CA ALA A 30 8.38 -9.82 -23.13
C ALA A 30 8.45 -11.32 -22.81
N GLU A 31 7.30 -11.92 -22.50
CA GLU A 31 7.17 -13.36 -22.23
C GLU A 31 7.48 -14.22 -23.46
N GLN A 32 7.02 -13.80 -24.65
CA GLN A 32 7.35 -14.47 -25.91
C GLN A 32 8.85 -14.40 -26.21
N ILE A 33 9.48 -13.23 -26.04
CA ILE A 33 10.93 -13.05 -26.21
C ILE A 33 11.70 -13.96 -25.27
N PHE A 34 11.31 -14.02 -23.99
CA PHE A 34 11.95 -14.88 -23.00
C PHE A 34 11.79 -16.37 -23.32
N LYS A 35 10.58 -16.82 -23.69
CA LYS A 35 10.32 -18.21 -24.09
C LYS A 35 11.16 -18.62 -25.30
N LYS A 36 11.25 -17.75 -26.32
CA LYS A 36 12.10 -17.97 -27.49
C LYS A 36 13.58 -18.09 -27.11
N ALA A 37 14.09 -17.16 -26.30
CA ALA A 37 15.46 -17.19 -25.82
C ALA A 37 15.80 -18.46 -25.02
N LYS A 38 14.85 -18.91 -24.17
CA LYS A 38 14.98 -20.16 -23.41
C LYS A 38 15.19 -21.35 -24.33
N VAL A 39 14.36 -21.50 -25.37
CA VAL A 39 14.44 -22.62 -26.34
C VAL A 39 15.71 -22.54 -27.19
N GLU A 40 16.13 -21.33 -27.59
CA GLU A 40 17.35 -21.09 -28.35
C GLU A 40 18.65 -21.28 -27.55
N GLY A 41 18.57 -21.64 -26.25
CA GLY A 41 19.76 -21.86 -25.44
C GLY A 41 20.46 -20.58 -24.98
N LYS A 42 19.83 -19.42 -25.16
CA LYS A 42 20.39 -18.12 -24.75
C LYS A 42 20.08 -17.86 -23.28
N ALA A 43 21.06 -17.31 -22.58
CA ALA A 43 20.81 -16.84 -21.23
C ALA A 43 19.85 -15.65 -21.27
N ALA A 44 18.82 -15.69 -20.44
CA ALA A 44 17.79 -14.66 -20.44
C ALA A 44 17.23 -14.43 -19.04
N SER A 45 16.73 -13.23 -18.80
CA SER A 45 16.02 -12.86 -17.59
C SER A 45 14.72 -12.13 -17.92
N LEU A 46 13.68 -12.39 -17.13
CA LEU A 46 12.36 -11.80 -17.29
C LEU A 46 11.84 -11.39 -15.90
N LEU A 47 11.51 -10.11 -15.75
CA LEU A 47 10.85 -9.59 -14.57
C LEU A 47 9.39 -9.27 -14.91
N THR A 48 8.47 -9.93 -14.20
CA THR A 48 7.02 -9.72 -14.37
C THR A 48 6.37 -9.34 -13.05
N GLN A 49 5.50 -8.32 -13.09
CA GLN A 49 4.66 -7.95 -11.97
C GLN A 49 3.35 -8.75 -11.96
N HIS A 50 2.95 -9.22 -10.78
CA HIS A 50 1.69 -9.93 -10.56
C HIS A 50 0.73 -9.14 -9.64
N ARG A 51 1.30 -8.41 -8.68
CA ARG A 51 0.60 -7.49 -7.75
C ARG A 51 1.50 -6.26 -7.50
N PRO A 52 0.97 -5.14 -6.98
CA PRO A 52 1.77 -3.92 -6.75
C PRO A 52 3.08 -4.12 -5.99
N ASN A 53 3.15 -5.10 -5.08
CA ASN A 53 4.32 -5.43 -4.27
C ASN A 53 4.98 -6.78 -4.62
N MET A 54 4.52 -7.48 -5.67
CA MET A 54 4.92 -8.84 -5.98
C MET A 54 5.38 -8.97 -7.43
N PHE A 55 6.64 -9.38 -7.56
CA PHE A 55 7.36 -9.53 -8.82
C PHE A 55 7.99 -10.92 -8.86
N THR A 56 8.00 -11.52 -10.04
CA THR A 56 8.67 -12.79 -10.30
C THR A 56 9.84 -12.54 -11.23
N GLN A 57 11.03 -12.97 -10.81
CA GLN A 57 12.22 -13.00 -11.64
C GLN A 57 12.39 -14.42 -12.18
N LYS A 58 12.32 -14.58 -13.51
CA LYS A 58 12.67 -15.81 -14.21
C LYS A 58 14.05 -15.66 -14.83
N ILE A 59 14.83 -16.73 -14.80
CA ILE A 59 16.14 -16.81 -15.44
C ILE A 59 16.17 -18.11 -16.25
N ALA A 60 16.73 -18.06 -17.45
CA ALA A 60 16.88 -19.21 -18.33
C ALA A 60 18.35 -19.44 -18.67
N ASN A 61 18.71 -20.71 -18.88
CA ASN A 61 20.02 -21.17 -19.36
C ASN A 61 21.18 -20.68 -18.49
N LEU A 62 21.19 -21.09 -17.22
CA LEU A 62 22.29 -20.86 -16.28
C LEU A 62 23.48 -21.77 -16.61
N ILE A 63 24.69 -21.22 -16.65
CA ILE A 63 25.92 -21.98 -16.84
C ILE A 63 26.39 -22.50 -15.47
N PRO A 64 26.63 -23.82 -15.30
CA PRO A 64 27.17 -24.37 -14.05
C PRO A 64 28.46 -23.66 -13.62
N GLY A 65 28.54 -23.28 -12.33
CA GLY A 65 29.71 -22.61 -11.76
C GLY A 65 29.87 -21.13 -12.11
N LEU A 66 29.08 -20.57 -13.04
CA LEU A 66 29.14 -19.17 -13.40
C LEU A 66 28.00 -18.39 -12.73
N PRO A 67 28.28 -17.36 -11.91
CA PRO A 67 27.24 -16.55 -11.30
C PRO A 67 26.51 -15.72 -12.36
N ILE A 68 25.21 -15.57 -12.17
CA ILE A 68 24.40 -14.55 -12.85
C ILE A 68 24.07 -13.46 -11.84
N LYS A 69 24.19 -12.20 -12.26
CA LYS A 69 23.78 -11.07 -11.43
C LYS A 69 22.67 -10.31 -12.15
N VAL A 70 21.52 -10.18 -11.49
CA VAL A 70 20.40 -9.38 -11.97
C VAL A 70 20.28 -8.15 -11.07
N THR A 71 20.52 -6.98 -11.63
CA THR A 71 20.44 -5.69 -10.94
C THR A 71 19.10 -5.05 -11.27
N LEU A 72 18.26 -4.81 -10.26
CA LEU A 72 17.02 -4.07 -10.39
C LEU A 72 17.19 -2.63 -9.90
N LYS A 73 16.66 -1.66 -10.64
CA LYS A 73 16.62 -0.24 -10.26
C LYS A 73 15.17 0.15 -10.00
N TYR A 74 14.90 0.73 -8.83
CA TYR A 74 13.58 1.21 -8.47
C TYR A 74 13.65 2.50 -7.67
N VAL A 75 12.58 3.28 -7.73
CA VAL A 75 12.37 4.46 -6.88
C VAL A 75 11.14 4.26 -6.01
N GLN A 76 11.12 4.86 -4.83
CA GLN A 76 9.94 4.88 -3.97
C GLN A 76 9.92 6.16 -3.12
N THR A 77 8.74 6.55 -2.69
CA THR A 77 8.57 7.62 -1.71
C THR A 77 8.83 7.08 -0.31
N ILE A 78 9.38 7.92 0.57
CA ILE A 78 9.57 7.60 1.99
C ILE A 78 8.61 8.49 2.78
N PRO A 79 7.55 7.93 3.38
CA PRO A 79 6.62 8.70 4.18
C PRO A 79 7.24 9.04 5.54
N LYS A 80 6.86 10.18 6.09
CA LYS A 80 7.03 10.50 7.50
C LYS A 80 5.82 9.98 8.26
N ILE A 81 6.07 9.17 9.29
CA ILE A 81 5.06 8.55 10.14
C ILE A 81 5.53 8.69 11.58
N ASP A 82 4.69 9.21 12.47
CA ASP A 82 5.02 9.39 13.88
C ASP A 82 6.33 10.19 14.10
N ASN A 83 6.56 11.22 13.29
CA ASN A 83 7.77 12.06 13.24
C ASN A 83 9.04 11.41 12.67
N ASP A 84 8.99 10.15 12.24
CA ASP A 84 10.13 9.47 11.62
C ASP A 84 9.89 9.20 10.13
N TYR A 85 10.90 9.44 9.30
CA TYR A 85 10.90 8.91 7.95
C TYR A 85 11.14 7.42 8.01
N ARG A 86 10.21 6.63 7.46
CA ARG A 86 10.22 5.16 7.55
C ARG A 86 10.47 4.53 6.20
N LEU A 87 11.67 3.99 6.02
CA LEU A 87 12.04 3.18 4.86
C LEU A 87 11.80 1.71 5.16
N ILE A 88 10.86 1.11 4.44
CA ILE A 88 10.62 -0.34 4.47
C ILE A 88 11.21 -0.94 3.20
N VAL A 89 12.09 -1.92 3.35
CA VAL A 89 12.62 -2.77 2.28
C VAL A 89 12.09 -4.18 2.48
N PRO A 90 11.06 -4.58 1.70
CA PRO A 90 10.53 -5.92 1.80
C PRO A 90 11.56 -6.96 1.36
N LEU A 91 11.78 -7.98 2.19
CA LEU A 91 12.77 -9.03 1.91
C LEU A 91 12.12 -10.37 1.59
N ILE A 92 10.94 -10.63 2.16
CA ILE A 92 10.21 -11.89 1.97
C ILE A 92 8.79 -11.65 1.45
N VAL A 93 8.29 -12.57 0.62
CA VAL A 93 6.86 -12.62 0.31
C VAL A 93 6.28 -13.69 1.22
N GLY A 94 5.44 -13.35 2.20
CA GLY A 94 4.74 -14.34 3.00
C GLY A 94 3.71 -15.15 2.18
N PRO A 95 3.35 -16.37 2.63
CA PRO A 95 2.32 -17.15 1.98
C PRO A 95 1.02 -16.36 1.98
N ARG A 96 0.35 -16.30 0.84
CA ARG A 96 -0.96 -15.68 0.72
C ARG A 96 -1.97 -16.79 0.51
N TYR A 97 -2.96 -16.85 1.39
CA TYR A 97 -4.10 -17.74 1.20
C TYR A 97 -4.80 -17.36 -0.11
N GLN A 98 -4.90 -18.32 -1.02
CA GLN A 98 -5.85 -18.26 -2.13
C GLN A 98 -7.00 -19.18 -1.75
N PRO A 99 -8.25 -18.69 -1.69
CA PRO A 99 -9.39 -19.58 -1.54
C PRO A 99 -9.39 -20.55 -2.73
N LEU A 100 -9.22 -21.83 -2.45
CA LEU A 100 -9.41 -22.89 -3.45
C LEU A 100 -10.89 -22.83 -3.86
N VAL A 101 -11.18 -22.49 -5.11
CA VAL A 101 -12.51 -22.79 -5.66
C VAL A 101 -12.59 -24.31 -5.75
N PRO A 102 -13.51 -24.97 -5.04
CA PRO A 102 -13.66 -26.42 -5.15
C PRO A 102 -13.95 -26.75 -6.61
N LYS A 103 -13.20 -27.70 -7.19
CA LYS A 103 -13.46 -28.20 -8.55
C LYS A 103 -14.90 -28.73 -8.73
N ASP A 104 -15.58 -29.03 -7.63
CA ASP A 104 -16.91 -29.63 -7.58
C ASP A 104 -17.92 -28.84 -6.72
N ALA A 105 -17.79 -27.50 -6.63
CA ALA A 105 -18.84 -26.71 -5.99
C ALA A 105 -20.17 -26.91 -6.78
N PRO A 106 -21.26 -27.39 -6.14
CA PRO A 106 -22.51 -27.64 -6.85
C PRO A 106 -23.03 -26.30 -7.40
N MET A 107 -23.08 -26.20 -8.73
CA MET A 107 -23.70 -25.06 -9.41
C MET A 107 -25.19 -25.05 -9.07
N ALA A 108 -25.64 -24.06 -8.31
CA ALA A 108 -27.05 -23.72 -8.28
C ALA A 108 -27.40 -23.06 -9.62
N GLY A 109 -28.18 -23.78 -10.45
CA GLY A 109 -28.87 -23.20 -11.61
C GLY A 109 -28.45 -23.78 -12.96
N SER A 110 -29.31 -24.63 -13.50
CA SER A 110 -29.28 -25.16 -14.86
C SER A 110 -29.39 -24.06 -15.92
N ASN A 111 -28.36 -23.90 -16.77
CA ASN A 111 -28.56 -23.34 -18.12
C ASN A 111 -27.50 -23.90 -19.10
N PRO A 112 -27.90 -24.37 -20.31
CA PRO A 112 -27.00 -25.03 -21.24
C PRO A 112 -26.31 -24.01 -22.16
N MET A 113 -25.26 -23.35 -21.65
CA MET A 113 -24.28 -22.62 -22.48
C MET A 113 -22.83 -22.92 -22.07
N ALA A 114 -22.60 -24.08 -21.46
CA ALA A 114 -21.32 -24.46 -20.85
C ALA A 114 -20.24 -24.97 -21.83
N VAL A 115 -20.41 -24.85 -23.16
CA VAL A 115 -19.48 -25.46 -24.12
C VAL A 115 -18.46 -24.49 -24.73
N GLU A 116 -18.58 -23.17 -24.54
CA GLU A 116 -17.63 -22.19 -25.10
C GLU A 116 -16.62 -21.58 -24.11
N LEU A 117 -16.51 -22.11 -22.89
CA LEU A 117 -15.61 -21.58 -21.84
C LEU A 117 -14.22 -22.27 -21.76
N LYS A 118 -13.90 -23.23 -22.64
CA LYS A 118 -12.63 -23.98 -22.57
C LYS A 118 -11.38 -23.21 -23.05
N LYS A 119 -11.49 -21.94 -23.46
CA LYS A 119 -10.35 -21.15 -23.98
C LYS A 119 -9.95 -19.91 -23.17
N ILE A 120 -10.62 -19.60 -22.06
CA ILE A 120 -10.20 -18.51 -21.16
C ILE A 120 -9.62 -19.17 -19.90
N ALA A 121 -8.33 -19.49 -19.96
CA ALA A 121 -7.62 -20.11 -18.85
C ALA A 121 -7.56 -19.15 -17.64
N ASN A 122 -7.88 -19.71 -16.47
CA ASN A 122 -7.32 -19.33 -15.17
C ASN A 122 -7.66 -17.93 -14.62
N ILE A 123 -8.95 -17.71 -14.40
CA ILE A 123 -9.46 -16.57 -13.64
C ILE A 123 -10.30 -17.10 -12.49
N THR A 124 -9.87 -16.86 -11.26
CA THR A 124 -10.70 -17.14 -10.10
C THR A 124 -11.77 -16.04 -10.03
N LYS A 125 -13.03 -16.39 -10.31
CA LYS A 125 -14.15 -15.44 -10.15
C LYS A 125 -14.59 -15.39 -8.68
N TYR A 126 -14.53 -14.20 -8.08
CA TYR A 126 -15.13 -13.92 -6.78
C TYR A 126 -16.22 -12.86 -6.99
N GLY A 127 -17.49 -13.25 -7.03
CA GLY A 127 -18.55 -12.39 -7.57
C GLY A 127 -18.30 -12.08 -9.05
N GLU A 128 -18.46 -10.82 -9.46
CA GLU A 128 -18.13 -10.35 -10.83
C GLU A 128 -16.64 -10.05 -11.05
N TRP A 129 -15.77 -10.29 -10.05
CA TRP A 129 -14.35 -9.96 -10.13
C TRP A 129 -13.54 -11.06 -10.80
N GLU A 130 -12.74 -10.67 -11.79
CA GLU A 130 -11.69 -11.51 -12.35
C GLU A 130 -10.39 -11.37 -11.54
N ILE A 131 -10.14 -12.31 -10.62
CA ILE A 131 -8.88 -12.35 -9.88
C ILE A 131 -7.90 -13.21 -10.68
N GLY A 132 -6.93 -12.57 -11.32
CA GLY A 132 -5.83 -13.27 -11.97
C GLY A 132 -4.98 -14.04 -10.95
N ASP A 133 -4.65 -15.29 -11.28
CA ASP A 133 -3.92 -16.20 -10.40
C ASP A 133 -2.59 -15.62 -9.90
N LEU A 134 -2.26 -15.89 -8.63
CA LEU A 134 -0.92 -15.69 -8.11
C LEU A 134 0.00 -16.77 -8.71
N PRO A 135 1.30 -16.48 -8.91
CA PRO A 135 2.26 -17.53 -9.21
C PRO A 135 2.30 -18.53 -8.05
N GLU A 136 2.56 -19.79 -8.37
CA GLU A 136 2.73 -20.85 -7.38
C GLU A 136 3.81 -20.45 -6.36
N TYR A 137 3.49 -20.62 -5.08
CA TYR A 137 4.37 -20.21 -4.00
C TYR A 137 5.65 -21.08 -4.00
N PRO A 138 6.86 -20.49 -3.91
CA PRO A 138 8.09 -21.27 -3.91
C PRO A 138 8.20 -22.21 -2.71
N ALA A 139 8.96 -23.29 -2.85
CA ALA A 139 9.27 -24.18 -1.73
C ALA A 139 9.93 -23.42 -0.57
N VAL A 140 9.65 -23.83 0.67
CA VAL A 140 10.11 -23.14 1.87
C VAL A 140 11.07 -23.99 2.65
N PHE A 141 12.17 -23.37 3.09
CA PHE A 141 13.13 -24.03 3.96
C PHE A 141 13.00 -23.53 5.41
N GLY A 142 12.90 -24.48 6.35
CA GLY A 142 12.85 -24.19 7.78
C GLY A 142 14.25 -24.12 8.43
N PRO A 143 14.34 -24.06 9.77
CA PRO A 143 15.61 -24.03 10.50
C PRO A 143 16.50 -25.26 10.26
N LYS A 144 15.92 -26.37 9.79
CA LYS A 144 16.61 -27.61 9.39
C LYS A 144 16.97 -27.66 7.89
N ALA A 145 16.97 -26.52 7.21
CA ALA A 145 17.35 -26.44 5.80
C ALA A 145 18.72 -27.10 5.55
N LEU A 146 18.76 -27.92 4.51
CA LEU A 146 19.91 -28.67 4.02
C LEU A 146 21.17 -27.79 3.98
N SER A 147 22.33 -28.39 4.20
CA SER A 147 23.67 -27.78 4.10
C SER A 147 23.97 -27.05 2.78
N GLN A 148 23.06 -27.10 1.81
CA GLN A 148 23.14 -26.52 0.47
C GLN A 148 22.51 -25.12 0.34
N VAL A 149 21.85 -24.59 1.37
CA VAL A 149 21.21 -23.24 1.32
C VAL A 149 22.01 -22.25 2.16
N ASP A 150 22.54 -21.21 1.52
CA ASP A 150 23.15 -20.07 2.23
C ASP A 150 22.11 -19.40 3.12
N ARG A 151 22.38 -19.32 4.44
CA ARG A 151 21.46 -18.75 5.42
C ARG A 151 21.53 -17.23 5.47
N ASP A 152 22.66 -16.63 5.10
CA ASP A 152 22.89 -15.20 5.18
C ASP A 152 22.68 -14.54 3.82
N ARG A 153 21.49 -14.71 3.25
CA ARG A 153 21.20 -14.42 1.83
C ARG A 153 21.30 -12.95 1.43
N VAL A 154 21.11 -12.01 2.36
CA VAL A 154 21.01 -10.58 2.03
C VAL A 154 22.02 -9.73 2.79
N SER A 155 22.67 -8.82 2.07
CA SER A 155 23.40 -7.68 2.64
C SER A 155 22.65 -6.40 2.32
N ILE A 156 22.66 -5.42 3.24
CA ILE A 156 22.02 -4.13 3.02
C ILE A 156 23.05 -3.02 3.24
N LYS A 157 23.10 -2.08 2.30
CA LYS A 157 23.87 -0.84 2.39
C LYS A 157 23.01 0.32 1.94
N ILE A 158 22.77 1.26 2.85
CA ILE A 158 21.92 2.43 2.60
C ILE A 158 22.79 3.67 2.77
N LYS A 159 22.80 4.54 1.76
CA LYS A 159 23.42 5.86 1.82
C LYS A 159 22.32 6.89 1.96
N LEU A 160 22.31 7.61 3.07
CA LEU A 160 21.39 8.69 3.36
C LEU A 160 22.11 10.02 3.19
N LYS A 161 21.47 10.96 2.50
CA LYS A 161 21.95 12.32 2.33
C LYS A 161 20.79 13.27 2.59
N ALA A 162 20.99 14.25 3.45
CA ALA A 162 20.00 15.26 3.80
C ALA A 162 20.63 16.65 3.83
N ALA A 163 19.80 17.68 3.65
CA ALA A 163 20.24 19.08 3.74
C ALA A 163 20.48 19.55 5.19
N VAL A 164 19.96 18.80 6.16
CA VAL A 164 20.06 19.03 7.60
C VAL A 164 20.56 17.76 8.28
N SER A 165 21.11 17.89 9.48
CA SER A 165 21.70 16.76 10.19
C SER A 165 20.67 15.72 10.60
N PHE A 166 21.09 14.46 10.67
CA PHE A 166 20.27 13.38 11.20
C PHE A 166 20.28 13.40 12.73
N SER A 167 19.11 13.49 13.37
CA SER A 167 18.98 13.43 14.84
C SER A 167 18.91 11.99 15.35
N SER A 168 18.33 11.08 14.58
CA SER A 168 18.34 9.65 14.90
C SER A 168 18.26 8.80 13.64
N ILE A 169 18.90 7.63 13.68
CA ILE A 169 18.79 6.57 12.68
C ILE A 169 18.76 5.25 13.46
N ARG A 170 17.70 4.46 13.29
CA ARG A 170 17.53 3.16 13.94
C ARG A 170 16.80 2.17 13.04
N SER A 171 16.90 0.89 13.35
CA SER A 171 16.08 -0.15 12.72
C SER A 171 15.28 -0.89 13.78
N ASP A 172 14.00 -1.10 13.53
CA ASP A 172 13.11 -1.84 14.45
C ASP A 172 13.23 -3.35 14.24
N THR A 173 13.84 -3.80 13.12
CA THR A 173 13.82 -5.22 12.72
C THR A 173 15.19 -5.89 12.66
N HIS A 174 16.27 -5.12 12.48
CA HIS A 174 17.64 -5.63 12.33
C HIS A 174 18.65 -4.77 13.10
N GLU A 175 19.74 -5.38 13.55
CA GLU A 175 20.87 -4.63 14.09
C GLU A 175 21.66 -3.97 12.95
N ILE A 176 21.97 -2.68 13.15
CA ILE A 176 22.64 -1.85 12.14
C ILE A 176 23.86 -1.13 12.70
N ASN A 177 24.84 -0.94 11.84
CA ASN A 177 25.95 -0.02 12.03
C ASN A 177 25.70 1.25 11.22
N VAL A 178 25.86 2.41 11.84
CA VAL A 178 25.70 3.72 11.21
C VAL A 178 27.02 4.47 11.27
N SER A 179 27.51 4.93 10.13
CA SER A 179 28.75 5.69 9.99
C SER A 179 28.55 6.91 9.09
N GLY A 180 29.54 7.81 9.01
CA GLY A 180 29.50 9.01 8.17
C GLY A 180 29.28 10.33 8.92
N SER A 181 29.26 11.43 8.18
CA SER A 181 29.13 12.80 8.70
C SER A 181 27.71 13.11 9.21
N GLU A 182 27.46 14.32 9.69
CA GLU A 182 26.16 14.72 10.22
C GLU A 182 25.02 14.70 9.17
N ASN A 183 25.35 15.02 7.91
CA ASN A 183 24.39 15.17 6.81
C ASN A 183 24.47 14.02 5.78
N GLU A 184 25.48 13.16 5.89
CA GLU A 184 25.65 11.97 5.05
C GLU A 184 25.93 10.75 5.93
N LYS A 185 25.00 9.80 5.94
CA LYS A 185 25.09 8.59 6.77
C LYS A 185 25.09 7.35 5.90
N VAL A 186 25.91 6.37 6.28
CA VAL A 186 25.94 5.05 5.67
C VAL A 186 25.53 4.02 6.71
N THR A 187 24.44 3.31 6.41
CA THR A 187 23.88 2.27 7.27
C THR A 187 24.11 0.89 6.64
N THR A 188 24.66 -0.04 7.41
CA THR A 188 24.83 -1.44 7.03
C THR A 188 24.31 -2.37 8.12
N LEU A 189 24.05 -3.64 7.78
CA LEU A 189 23.77 -4.67 8.78
C LEU A 189 25.00 -4.91 9.65
N SER A 190 24.81 -5.06 10.97
CA SER A 190 25.94 -5.25 11.90
C SER A 190 26.73 -6.53 11.62
N GLY A 191 26.05 -7.63 11.28
CA GLY A 191 26.67 -8.89 10.86
C GLY A 191 27.07 -8.95 9.38
N GLY A 192 26.93 -7.86 8.62
CA GLY A 192 27.19 -7.79 7.17
C GLY A 192 26.09 -8.43 6.31
N ARG A 193 25.72 -9.67 6.60
CA ARG A 193 24.64 -10.42 5.94
C ARG A 193 23.64 -10.98 6.96
N THR A 194 22.43 -11.29 6.52
CA THR A 194 21.36 -11.90 7.34
C THR A 194 20.45 -12.76 6.46
N ILE A 195 19.61 -13.58 7.09
CA ILE A 195 18.50 -14.26 6.43
C ILE A 195 17.39 -13.26 6.03
N ASP A 196 16.82 -13.44 4.85
CA ASP A 196 15.75 -12.61 4.26
C ASP A 196 14.36 -13.09 4.70
N ASN A 197 14.14 -13.37 5.99
CA ASN A 197 12.88 -13.95 6.50
C ASN A 197 11.88 -12.95 7.12
N ARG A 198 12.21 -11.66 7.07
CA ARG A 198 11.36 -10.55 7.55
C ARG A 198 11.77 -9.27 6.85
N ASP A 199 10.92 -8.26 6.86
CA ASP A 199 11.24 -6.98 6.22
C ASP A 199 12.29 -6.17 7.00
N PHE A 200 13.12 -5.42 6.27
CA PHE A 200 14.03 -4.46 6.86
C PHE A 200 13.34 -3.10 7.01
N VAL A 201 13.31 -2.57 8.22
CA VAL A 201 12.67 -1.28 8.55
C VAL A 201 13.72 -0.34 9.10
N LEU A 202 13.92 0.80 8.43
CA LEU A 202 14.81 1.87 8.88
C LEU A 202 13.98 3.11 9.19
N ASN A 203 14.11 3.62 10.41
CA ASN A 203 13.52 4.87 10.85
C ASN A 203 14.63 5.90 11.01
N TYR A 204 14.44 7.09 10.45
CA TYR A 204 15.36 8.21 10.67
C TYR A 204 14.62 9.52 10.87
N ARG A 205 15.24 10.41 11.64
CA ARG A 205 14.74 11.75 11.93
C ARG A 205 15.79 12.79 11.58
N LEU A 206 15.33 13.94 11.10
CA LEU A 206 16.15 15.10 10.79
C LEU A 206 16.14 16.08 11.98
N ALA A 207 17.21 16.83 12.19
CA ALA A 207 17.40 17.72 13.34
C ALA A 207 16.93 19.17 13.09
N GLY A 208 16.34 19.47 11.93
CA GLY A 208 15.85 20.80 11.57
C GLY A 208 14.40 21.07 11.98
N ALA A 209 14.03 22.36 12.08
CA ALA A 209 12.65 22.77 12.21
C ALA A 209 11.83 22.26 11.00
N SER A 210 10.66 21.68 11.26
CA SER A 210 9.78 21.15 10.22
C SER A 210 9.38 22.24 9.22
N THR A 211 9.77 22.09 7.96
CA THR A 211 9.21 22.90 6.87
C THR A 211 7.77 22.46 6.65
N GLN A 212 6.81 23.39 6.76
CA GLN A 212 5.38 23.10 6.54
C GLN A 212 5.10 22.55 5.12
N ALA A 213 5.97 22.85 4.16
CA ALA A 213 5.96 22.19 2.86
C ALA A 213 7.36 22.18 2.20
N GLY A 214 7.57 21.22 1.31
CA GLY A 214 8.78 21.13 0.48
C GLY A 214 8.43 20.77 -0.96
N LEU A 215 9.07 21.41 -1.93
CA LEU A 215 8.82 21.19 -3.36
C LEU A 215 10.05 20.58 -4.03
N LEU A 216 9.84 19.50 -4.76
CA LEU A 216 10.80 18.96 -5.73
C LEU A 216 10.21 19.10 -7.12
N VAL A 217 11.02 19.51 -8.09
CA VAL A 217 10.60 19.77 -9.47
C VAL A 217 11.60 19.19 -10.46
N HIS A 218 11.09 18.73 -11.60
CA HIS A 218 11.85 18.26 -12.73
C HIS A 218 11.13 18.66 -14.01
N ARG A 219 11.85 19.04 -15.06
CA ARG A 219 11.29 19.54 -16.31
C ARG A 219 11.83 18.73 -17.49
N ASP A 220 10.96 18.35 -18.41
CA ASP A 220 11.38 17.85 -19.73
C ASP A 220 11.15 18.94 -20.79
N GLU A 221 11.40 18.63 -22.07
CA GLU A 221 11.25 19.59 -23.17
C GLU A 221 9.80 20.10 -23.35
N LYS A 222 8.78 19.40 -22.82
CA LYS A 222 7.36 19.67 -23.06
C LYS A 222 6.61 20.15 -21.81
N GLU A 223 6.92 19.60 -20.64
CA GLU A 223 6.21 19.83 -19.38
C GLU A 223 7.08 19.62 -18.13
N GLY A 224 6.62 20.15 -17.00
CA GLY A 224 7.25 19.96 -15.70
C GLY A 224 6.51 18.95 -14.84
N TYR A 225 7.24 18.23 -13.98
CA TYR A 225 6.74 17.35 -12.94
C TYR A 225 7.08 17.94 -11.58
N PHE A 226 6.16 17.83 -10.62
CA PHE A 226 6.42 18.24 -9.24
C PHE A 226 6.10 17.13 -8.25
N SER A 227 6.78 17.19 -7.10
CA SER A 227 6.41 16.48 -5.88
C SER A 227 6.42 17.46 -4.72
N LEU A 228 5.22 17.79 -4.25
CA LEU A 228 4.95 18.66 -3.12
C LEU A 228 4.74 17.80 -1.87
N LEU A 229 5.62 17.97 -0.88
CA LEU A 229 5.45 17.44 0.47
C LEU A 229 4.74 18.51 1.30
N ILE A 230 3.70 18.14 2.05
CA ILE A 230 3.02 19.01 3.00
C ILE A 230 3.06 18.33 4.36
N GLU A 231 3.51 19.07 5.37
CA GLU A 231 3.52 18.69 6.78
C GLU A 231 2.49 19.56 7.53
N PRO A 232 1.89 19.04 8.61
CA PRO A 232 0.95 19.83 9.38
C PRO A 232 1.68 20.98 10.07
N PRO A 233 0.99 22.09 10.40
CA PRO A 233 1.55 23.10 11.29
C PRO A 233 1.89 22.48 12.65
N ALA A 234 2.82 23.10 13.38
CA ALA A 234 3.24 22.65 14.71
C ALA A 234 2.03 22.36 15.62
N THR A 235 2.11 21.27 16.38
CA THR A 235 1.00 20.70 17.15
C THR A 235 0.33 21.77 18.03
N PRO A 236 -0.98 22.01 17.88
CA PRO A 236 -1.72 22.94 18.72
C PRO A 236 -1.85 22.38 20.16
N ARG A 237 -2.08 23.25 21.14
CA ARG A 237 -2.31 22.83 22.55
C ARG A 237 -3.55 21.93 22.61
N GLU A 238 -3.63 20.98 23.54
CA GLU A 238 -4.75 20.00 23.63
C GLU A 238 -6.15 20.65 23.63
N GLN A 239 -6.27 21.80 24.30
CA GLN A 239 -7.47 22.64 24.34
C GLN A 239 -7.93 23.22 22.99
N ASP A 240 -7.08 23.16 21.96
CA ASP A 240 -7.35 23.69 20.63
C ASP A 240 -7.79 22.62 19.62
N ILE A 241 -7.87 21.34 20.02
CA ILE A 241 -8.19 20.22 19.12
C ILE A 241 -9.72 20.05 18.96
N THR A 242 -10.25 20.02 17.73
CA THR A 242 -11.70 19.84 17.46
C THR A 242 -12.24 18.54 18.07
N PRO A 243 -13.39 18.58 18.79
CA PRO A 243 -14.07 17.39 19.28
C PRO A 243 -14.42 16.39 18.17
N ARG A 244 -14.34 15.10 18.48
CA ARG A 244 -14.61 14.01 17.53
C ARG A 244 -15.93 13.34 17.87
N GLU A 245 -16.63 12.87 16.85
CA GLU A 245 -17.72 11.91 16.98
C GLU A 245 -17.23 10.56 16.44
N MET A 246 -16.81 9.68 17.33
CA MET A 246 -16.24 8.37 17.01
C MET A 246 -17.36 7.34 16.85
N VAL A 247 -17.54 6.79 15.64
CA VAL A 247 -18.52 5.74 15.37
C VAL A 247 -17.77 4.44 15.15
N PHE A 248 -17.73 3.60 16.17
CA PHE A 248 -17.09 2.29 16.08
C PHE A 248 -18.07 1.27 15.50
N VAL A 249 -17.68 0.62 14.41
CA VAL A 249 -18.45 -0.40 13.70
C VAL A 249 -17.68 -1.71 13.77
N LEU A 250 -18.15 -2.62 14.62
CA LEU A 250 -17.49 -3.88 14.93
C LEU A 250 -18.16 -5.05 14.22
N ASP A 251 -17.36 -5.83 13.51
CA ASP A 251 -17.77 -7.11 12.98
C ASP A 251 -17.83 -8.14 14.12
N THR A 252 -18.98 -8.77 14.27
CA THR A 252 -19.24 -9.86 15.22
C THR A 252 -19.59 -11.15 14.50
N SER A 253 -19.27 -11.30 13.21
CA SER A 253 -19.48 -12.53 12.46
C SER A 253 -18.72 -13.72 13.05
N GLY A 254 -19.14 -14.94 12.70
CA GLY A 254 -18.49 -16.16 13.19
C GLY A 254 -17.00 -16.25 12.88
N SER A 255 -16.54 -15.67 11.76
CA SER A 255 -15.12 -15.68 11.37
C SER A 255 -14.23 -14.80 12.28
N MET A 256 -14.83 -13.88 13.04
CA MET A 256 -14.13 -13.07 14.03
C MET A 256 -13.77 -13.87 15.30
N GLU A 257 -14.24 -15.11 15.46
CA GLU A 257 -14.02 -15.92 16.67
C GLU A 257 -12.52 -16.09 17.00
N GLY A 258 -12.19 -16.03 18.29
CA GLY A 258 -10.83 -16.20 18.78
C GLY A 258 -9.97 -14.93 18.65
N LYS A 259 -8.83 -15.04 17.95
CA LYS A 259 -7.81 -13.98 17.89
C LYS A 259 -8.34 -12.67 17.28
N PRO A 260 -9.11 -12.65 16.17
CA PRO A 260 -9.57 -11.41 15.57
C PRO A 260 -10.47 -10.58 16.50
N MET A 261 -11.45 -11.22 17.15
CA MET A 261 -12.31 -10.55 18.14
C MET A 261 -11.51 -10.05 19.34
N ASN A 262 -10.53 -10.82 19.83
CA ASN A 262 -9.68 -10.35 20.93
C ASN A 262 -8.91 -9.07 20.55
N ALA A 263 -8.31 -9.04 19.36
CA ALA A 263 -7.60 -7.86 18.85
C ALA A 263 -8.53 -6.63 18.73
N SER A 264 -9.74 -6.83 18.18
CA SER A 264 -10.77 -5.78 18.09
C SER A 264 -11.15 -5.26 19.48
N LYS A 265 -11.34 -6.14 20.48
CA LYS A 265 -11.63 -5.72 21.86
C LYS A 265 -10.46 -4.94 22.48
N VAL A 266 -9.21 -5.36 22.25
CA VAL A 266 -8.01 -4.65 22.73
C VAL A 266 -7.96 -3.25 22.13
N PHE A 267 -8.08 -3.14 20.80
CA PHE A 267 -8.13 -1.87 20.09
C PHE A 267 -9.20 -0.95 20.67
N MET A 268 -10.43 -1.45 20.83
CA MET A 268 -11.53 -0.68 21.38
C MET A 268 -11.25 -0.19 22.80
N ARG A 269 -10.65 -1.01 23.66
CA ARG A 269 -10.28 -0.57 25.02
C ARG A 269 -9.30 0.59 25.01
N HIS A 270 -8.28 0.53 24.16
CA HIS A 270 -7.31 1.62 24.02
C HIS A 270 -7.94 2.86 23.39
N ALA A 271 -8.68 2.70 22.30
CA ALA A 271 -9.36 3.79 21.61
C ALA A 271 -10.35 4.53 22.52
N MET A 272 -11.15 3.80 23.31
CA MET A 272 -12.13 4.40 24.22
C MET A 272 -11.49 5.12 25.40
N ARG A 273 -10.37 4.60 25.93
CA ARG A 273 -9.63 5.25 27.02
C ARG A 273 -8.92 6.53 26.59
N ASN A 274 -8.57 6.64 25.31
CA ASN A 274 -7.94 7.82 24.71
C ASN A 274 -8.97 8.85 24.19
N LEU A 275 -10.26 8.66 24.42
CA LEU A 275 -11.28 9.67 24.12
C LEU A 275 -11.15 10.83 25.11
N ARG A 276 -11.29 12.06 24.60
CA ARG A 276 -11.30 13.26 25.44
C ARG A 276 -12.70 13.49 26.00
N PRO A 277 -12.85 14.18 27.14
CA PRO A 277 -14.18 14.45 27.72
C PRO A 277 -15.18 15.13 26.77
N ASP A 278 -14.68 15.94 25.83
CA ASP A 278 -15.50 16.67 24.84
C ASP A 278 -15.84 15.82 23.60
N ASP A 279 -15.23 14.63 23.45
CA ASP A 279 -15.54 13.72 22.36
C ASP A 279 -16.89 13.01 22.59
N TYR A 280 -17.49 12.55 21.50
CA TYR A 280 -18.67 11.70 21.51
C TYR A 280 -18.33 10.36 20.88
N PHE A 281 -19.02 9.30 21.29
CA PHE A 281 -18.85 8.00 20.67
C PHE A 281 -20.17 7.26 20.47
N ARG A 282 -20.13 6.34 19.50
CA ARG A 282 -21.18 5.37 19.18
C ARG A 282 -20.54 4.00 19.01
N ILE A 283 -21.25 2.96 19.44
CA ILE A 283 -20.80 1.57 19.26
C ILE A 283 -21.89 0.82 18.50
N ILE A 284 -21.54 0.36 17.30
CA ILE A 284 -22.37 -0.45 16.42
C ILE A 284 -21.66 -1.78 16.25
N HIS A 285 -22.39 -2.88 16.36
CA HIS A 285 -21.89 -4.18 15.96
C HIS A 285 -22.75 -4.76 14.84
N PHE A 286 -22.17 -5.61 14.01
CA PHE A 286 -22.88 -6.24 12.92
C PHE A 286 -22.46 -7.70 12.70
N GLY A 287 -23.43 -8.52 12.33
CA GLY A 287 -23.27 -9.89 11.87
C GLY A 287 -24.25 -10.10 10.71
N ASP A 288 -25.31 -10.88 10.91
CA ASP A 288 -26.44 -10.95 9.97
C ASP A 288 -27.25 -9.64 9.91
N ASN A 289 -27.23 -8.87 10.99
CA ASN A 289 -27.90 -7.57 11.13
C ASN A 289 -26.96 -6.59 11.84
N ALA A 290 -27.29 -5.29 11.79
CA ALA A 290 -26.55 -4.26 12.51
C ALA A 290 -27.35 -3.66 13.68
N SER A 291 -26.74 -3.61 14.85
CA SER A 291 -27.33 -3.11 16.09
C SER A 291 -26.43 -2.07 16.74
N GLU A 292 -27.03 -1.04 17.32
CA GLU A 292 -26.31 0.04 18.01
C GLU A 292 -26.47 -0.10 19.51
N LEU A 293 -25.36 -0.18 20.23
CA LEU A 293 -25.31 -0.38 21.69
C LEU A 293 -25.47 0.94 22.45
N THR A 294 -25.17 2.08 21.81
CA THR A 294 -25.16 3.40 22.46
C THR A 294 -26.45 4.20 22.32
N ASN A 295 -27.51 3.66 21.69
CA ASN A 295 -28.78 4.38 21.45
C ASN A 295 -28.59 5.81 20.88
N GLY A 296 -27.61 5.99 20.00
CA GLY A 296 -27.18 7.30 19.51
C GLY A 296 -25.81 7.73 20.05
N PRO A 297 -25.36 8.96 19.72
CA PRO A 297 -24.09 9.48 20.19
C PRO A 297 -24.15 9.86 21.68
N VAL A 298 -23.19 9.37 22.46
CA VAL A 298 -23.05 9.66 23.89
C VAL A 298 -21.73 10.37 24.15
N SER A 299 -21.68 11.27 25.14
CA SER A 299 -20.42 11.95 25.51
C SER A 299 -19.42 10.99 26.15
N ALA A 300 -18.13 11.20 25.90
CA ALA A 300 -17.03 10.40 26.41
C ALA A 300 -16.68 10.72 27.88
N ASN A 301 -17.69 10.82 28.74
CA ASN A 301 -17.49 10.89 30.18
C ASN A 301 -17.18 9.50 30.78
N SER A 302 -16.61 9.47 31.99
CA SER A 302 -16.16 8.24 32.63
C SER A 302 -17.27 7.19 32.79
N LYS A 303 -18.51 7.59 33.08
CA LYS A 303 -19.66 6.67 33.20
C LYS A 303 -19.96 5.99 31.87
N ASN A 304 -20.07 6.77 30.80
CA ASN A 304 -20.37 6.25 29.46
C ASN A 304 -19.22 5.40 28.93
N ILE A 305 -17.96 5.79 29.17
CA ILE A 305 -16.79 4.99 28.79
C ILE A 305 -16.85 3.61 29.47
N LEU A 306 -17.07 3.55 30.79
CA LEU A 306 -17.18 2.28 31.52
C LEU A 306 -18.34 1.42 31.00
N GLN A 307 -19.49 2.03 30.69
CA GLN A 307 -20.62 1.32 30.11
C GLN A 307 -20.30 0.75 28.72
N GLY A 308 -19.64 1.53 27.86
CA GLY A 308 -19.18 1.09 26.54
C GLY A 308 -18.16 -0.04 26.61
N LEU A 309 -17.19 0.05 27.54
CA LEU A 309 -16.22 -1.02 27.80
C LEU A 309 -16.92 -2.31 28.28
N SER A 310 -17.95 -2.20 29.12
CA SER A 310 -18.78 -3.34 29.52
C SER A 310 -19.50 -3.97 28.32
N TYR A 311 -20.05 -3.17 27.41
CA TYR A 311 -20.65 -3.69 26.18
C TYR A 311 -19.65 -4.46 25.32
N ILE A 312 -18.47 -3.88 25.07
CA ILE A 312 -17.41 -4.51 24.28
C ILE A 312 -16.96 -5.84 24.88
N ASN A 313 -16.79 -5.91 26.20
CA ASN A 313 -16.36 -7.13 26.87
C ASN A 313 -17.39 -8.27 26.69
N LYS A 314 -18.69 -7.94 26.70
CA LYS A 314 -19.80 -8.89 26.53
C LYS A 314 -20.07 -9.30 25.09
N LEU A 315 -19.47 -8.64 24.09
CA LEU A 315 -19.68 -9.01 22.68
C LEU A 315 -19.23 -10.46 22.43
N THR A 316 -20.10 -11.22 21.77
CA THR A 316 -19.84 -12.57 21.28
C THR A 316 -19.92 -12.59 19.75
N THR A 317 -19.30 -13.59 19.14
CA THR A 317 -19.28 -13.76 17.68
C THR A 317 -20.37 -14.73 17.26
N HIS A 318 -21.18 -14.35 16.28
CA HIS A 318 -22.22 -15.19 15.68
C HIS A 318 -22.69 -14.61 14.32
N GLY A 319 -23.18 -15.48 13.43
CA GLY A 319 -23.80 -15.07 12.17
C GLY A 319 -22.83 -14.75 11.03
N GLY A 320 -23.38 -14.23 9.93
CA GLY A 320 -22.69 -13.77 8.72
C GLY A 320 -22.13 -12.35 8.81
N THR A 321 -21.83 -11.74 7.66
CA THR A 321 -21.08 -10.47 7.55
C THR A 321 -21.82 -9.44 6.68
N GLU A 322 -22.98 -8.99 7.15
CA GLU A 322 -23.82 -8.00 6.45
C GLU A 322 -23.39 -6.56 6.79
N ILE A 323 -22.42 -6.03 6.04
CA ILE A 323 -21.88 -4.68 6.28
C ILE A 323 -22.83 -3.55 5.82
N VAL A 324 -23.72 -3.81 4.87
CA VAL A 324 -24.61 -2.77 4.31
C VAL A 324 -25.54 -2.17 5.38
N PRO A 325 -26.24 -2.97 6.22
CA PRO A 325 -26.96 -2.45 7.38
C PRO A 325 -26.08 -1.64 8.33
N ALA A 326 -24.85 -2.09 8.56
CA ALA A 326 -23.90 -1.42 9.46
C ALA A 326 -23.53 -0.02 8.96
N ILE A 327 -23.25 0.11 7.66
CA ILE A 327 -22.97 1.40 7.01
C ILE A 327 -24.19 2.32 7.10
N ARG A 328 -25.40 1.80 6.83
CA ARG A 328 -26.63 2.60 6.95
C ARG A 328 -26.79 3.15 8.36
N LYS A 329 -26.54 2.32 9.39
CA LYS A 329 -26.61 2.71 10.81
C LYS A 329 -25.51 3.69 11.21
N ALA A 330 -24.28 3.48 10.72
CA ALA A 330 -23.15 4.38 11.00
C ALA A 330 -23.45 5.82 10.56
N PHE A 331 -24.13 5.98 9.42
CA PHE A 331 -24.51 7.29 8.86
C PHE A 331 -25.98 7.66 9.09
N SER A 332 -26.72 7.00 9.99
CA SER A 332 -28.17 7.25 10.17
C SER A 332 -28.47 8.50 11.02
N THR A 333 -27.55 8.92 11.88
CA THR A 333 -27.75 10.08 12.76
C THR A 333 -27.12 11.34 12.16
N PRO A 334 -27.72 12.53 12.34
CA PRO A 334 -27.05 13.79 12.05
C PRO A 334 -25.73 13.92 12.81
N ARG A 335 -24.73 14.52 12.19
CA ARG A 335 -23.45 14.81 12.85
C ARG A 335 -23.67 15.82 13.97
N ILE A 336 -23.01 15.60 15.11
CA ILE A 336 -22.98 16.62 16.17
C ILE A 336 -22.30 17.89 15.65
N ASN A 337 -22.88 19.06 15.97
CA ASN A 337 -22.32 20.32 15.53
C ASN A 337 -20.90 20.52 16.07
N GLN A 338 -20.04 21.14 15.26
CA GLN A 338 -18.64 21.41 15.59
C GLN A 338 -17.76 20.17 15.86
N THR A 339 -18.22 18.96 15.49
CA THR A 339 -17.39 17.76 15.57
C THR A 339 -16.88 17.27 14.22
N VAL A 340 -15.79 16.51 14.24
CA VAL A 340 -15.36 15.67 13.13
C VAL A 340 -15.85 14.25 13.37
N ARG A 341 -16.73 13.74 12.50
CA ARG A 341 -17.18 12.34 12.57
C ARG A 341 -16.12 11.43 11.97
N VAL A 342 -15.70 10.44 12.75
CA VAL A 342 -14.76 9.40 12.34
C VAL A 342 -15.44 8.06 12.53
N VAL A 343 -15.64 7.32 11.44
CA VAL A 343 -16.22 5.98 11.44
C VAL A 343 -15.08 4.97 11.37
N VAL A 344 -15.00 4.10 12.36
CA VAL A 344 -13.95 3.09 12.47
C VAL A 344 -14.55 1.72 12.22
N PHE A 345 -14.16 1.07 11.13
CA PHE A 345 -14.57 -0.31 10.81
C PHE A 345 -13.52 -1.29 11.30
N LEU A 346 -13.95 -2.31 12.05
CA LEU A 346 -13.12 -3.42 12.51
C LEU A 346 -13.75 -4.71 11.97
N THR A 347 -13.10 -5.36 11.00
CA THR A 347 -13.63 -6.56 10.31
C THR A 347 -12.50 -7.48 9.88
N ASP A 348 -12.77 -8.77 9.75
CA ASP A 348 -11.88 -9.73 9.09
C ASP A 348 -12.14 -9.84 7.58
N GLY A 349 -13.10 -9.06 7.06
CA GLY A 349 -13.21 -8.65 5.67
C GLY A 349 -13.82 -9.65 4.71
N TYR A 350 -14.63 -10.62 5.17
CA TYR A 350 -15.43 -11.49 4.31
C TYR A 350 -16.64 -10.75 3.70
N ILE A 351 -16.38 -9.70 2.92
CA ILE A 351 -17.40 -8.86 2.29
C ILE A 351 -17.23 -8.96 0.77
N GLY A 352 -18.26 -9.44 0.07
CA GLY A 352 -18.23 -9.66 -1.39
C GLY A 352 -19.08 -8.70 -2.23
N ASN A 353 -19.71 -7.69 -1.63
CA ASN A 353 -20.57 -6.74 -2.33
C ASN A 353 -19.95 -5.32 -2.34
N GLU A 354 -18.71 -5.22 -2.84
CA GLU A 354 -17.95 -3.97 -2.89
C GLU A 354 -18.66 -2.85 -3.67
N PRO A 355 -19.28 -3.10 -4.85
CA PRO A 355 -19.96 -2.06 -5.61
C PRO A 355 -21.06 -1.38 -4.78
N GLU A 356 -21.97 -2.16 -4.19
CA GLU A 356 -23.07 -1.59 -3.41
C GLU A 356 -22.56 -0.84 -2.18
N VAL A 357 -21.58 -1.42 -1.48
CA VAL A 357 -20.96 -0.81 -0.31
C VAL A 357 -20.32 0.54 -0.64
N LEU A 358 -19.49 0.60 -1.68
CA LEU A 358 -18.83 1.83 -2.10
C LEU A 358 -19.84 2.86 -2.59
N LYS A 359 -20.89 2.47 -3.32
CA LYS A 359 -21.98 3.36 -3.75
C LYS A 359 -22.69 3.98 -2.54
N LEU A 360 -23.00 3.14 -1.55
CA LEU A 360 -23.69 3.55 -0.34
C LEU A 360 -22.85 4.52 0.47
N ILE A 361 -21.55 4.24 0.62
CA ILE A 361 -20.60 5.12 1.29
C ILE A 361 -20.51 6.46 0.57
N HIS A 362 -20.29 6.49 -0.74
CA HIS A 362 -20.27 7.75 -1.50
C HIS A 362 -21.53 8.60 -1.29
N ARG A 363 -22.71 7.97 -1.21
CA ARG A 363 -23.99 8.65 -0.99
C ARG A 363 -24.20 9.15 0.44
N LYS A 364 -23.63 8.49 1.45
CA LYS A 364 -23.95 8.74 2.87
C LYS A 364 -22.82 9.34 3.69
N ILE A 365 -21.58 9.20 3.25
CA ILE A 365 -20.40 9.57 4.04
C ILE A 365 -20.37 11.06 4.37
N GLY A 366 -20.86 11.91 3.47
CA GLY A 366 -20.79 13.37 3.63
C GLY A 366 -19.36 13.82 3.90
N ASN A 367 -19.13 14.47 5.05
CA ASN A 367 -17.81 14.89 5.51
C ASN A 367 -17.26 13.97 6.62
N ALA A 368 -17.75 12.75 6.77
CA ALA A 368 -17.21 11.81 7.74
C ALA A 368 -15.89 11.21 7.26
N ARG A 369 -15.05 10.80 8.22
CA ARG A 369 -13.82 10.07 7.95
C ARG A 369 -14.06 8.59 8.12
N ILE A 370 -13.36 7.76 7.35
CA ILE A 370 -13.42 6.30 7.51
C ILE A 370 -12.03 5.77 7.77
N TYR A 371 -11.86 5.06 8.88
CA TYR A 371 -10.68 4.25 9.14
C TYR A 371 -11.09 2.78 9.13
N ALA A 372 -10.32 1.94 8.45
CA ALA A 372 -10.67 0.55 8.23
C ALA A 372 -9.56 -0.36 8.73
N PHE A 373 -9.90 -1.26 9.64
CA PHE A 373 -9.00 -2.23 10.25
C PHE A 373 -9.42 -3.64 9.85
N GLY A 374 -8.57 -4.24 9.01
CA GLY A 374 -8.70 -5.62 8.59
C GLY A 374 -7.95 -6.53 9.54
N VAL A 375 -8.62 -7.49 10.18
CA VAL A 375 -7.97 -8.42 11.11
C VAL A 375 -7.96 -9.83 10.53
N GLY A 376 -6.77 -10.42 10.31
CA GLY A 376 -6.65 -11.79 9.80
C GLY A 376 -6.18 -11.88 8.35
N SER A 377 -6.17 -13.11 7.82
CA SER A 377 -5.50 -13.44 6.55
C SER A 377 -6.32 -13.17 5.29
N SER A 378 -7.65 -13.12 5.40
CA SER A 378 -8.57 -13.22 4.25
C SER A 378 -9.40 -11.95 4.00
N VAL A 379 -8.97 -10.82 4.56
CA VAL A 379 -9.67 -9.53 4.46
C VAL A 379 -9.76 -9.05 3.02
N ASN A 380 -10.93 -8.58 2.59
CA ASN A 380 -11.09 -7.80 1.36
C ASN A 380 -10.32 -6.46 1.45
N ARG A 381 -9.02 -6.52 1.14
CA ARG A 381 -8.12 -5.36 1.28
C ARG A 381 -8.49 -4.23 0.32
N PHE A 382 -8.96 -4.56 -0.88
CA PHE A 382 -9.38 -3.57 -1.85
C PHE A 382 -10.53 -2.74 -1.30
N LEU A 383 -11.59 -3.39 -0.82
CA LEU A 383 -12.75 -2.71 -0.23
C LEU A 383 -12.34 -1.80 0.93
N LEU A 384 -11.61 -2.33 1.93
CA LEU A 384 -11.20 -1.53 3.09
C LEU A 384 -10.31 -0.34 2.71
N SER A 385 -9.40 -0.53 1.75
CA SER A 385 -8.55 0.56 1.23
C SER A 385 -9.37 1.65 0.57
N GLU A 386 -10.37 1.30 -0.25
CA GLU A 386 -11.24 2.27 -0.91
C GLU A 386 -12.17 2.97 0.07
N MET A 387 -12.75 2.25 1.03
CA MET A 387 -13.55 2.85 2.11
C MET A 387 -12.76 3.93 2.84
N ALA A 388 -11.52 3.62 3.24
CA ALA A 388 -10.64 4.56 3.91
C ALA A 388 -10.27 5.75 3.01
N ARG A 389 -9.95 5.51 1.73
CA ARG A 389 -9.61 6.56 0.76
C ARG A 389 -10.77 7.55 0.58
N VAL A 390 -11.99 7.05 0.35
CA VAL A 390 -13.20 7.87 0.19
C VAL A 390 -13.46 8.69 1.45
N GLY A 391 -13.21 8.12 2.62
CA GLY A 391 -13.27 8.81 3.90
C GLY A 391 -12.02 9.62 4.29
N ARG A 392 -11.08 9.89 3.38
CA ARG A 392 -9.83 10.64 3.67
C ARG A 392 -9.04 10.10 4.87
N GLY A 393 -9.20 8.82 5.17
CA GLY A 393 -8.57 8.12 6.26
C GLY A 393 -7.58 7.08 5.78
N PHE A 394 -7.30 6.08 6.62
CA PHE A 394 -6.35 5.02 6.31
C PHE A 394 -6.93 3.63 6.59
N ALA A 395 -6.41 2.65 5.85
CA ALA A 395 -6.67 1.23 6.07
C ALA A 395 -5.41 0.56 6.61
N ARG A 396 -5.56 -0.28 7.64
CA ARG A 396 -4.48 -1.14 8.15
C ARG A 396 -4.98 -2.57 8.25
N TYR A 397 -4.08 -3.49 7.95
CA TYR A 397 -4.31 -4.92 8.04
C TYR A 397 -3.40 -5.47 9.12
N ILE A 398 -3.96 -6.27 10.03
CA ILE A 398 -3.24 -7.02 11.05
C ILE A 398 -2.94 -8.38 10.44
N ASP A 399 -1.68 -8.62 10.11
CA ASP A 399 -1.24 -9.93 9.64
C ASP A 399 -1.32 -10.96 10.78
N PRO A 400 -1.70 -12.23 10.53
CA PRO A 400 -1.74 -13.26 11.57
C PRO A 400 -0.42 -13.47 12.33
N THR A 401 0.69 -13.01 11.75
CA THR A 401 2.05 -13.08 12.32
C THR A 401 2.40 -11.90 13.21
N GLU A 402 1.70 -10.78 13.10
CA GLU A 402 1.89 -9.61 13.97
C GLU A 402 1.25 -9.86 15.33
N ASN A 403 1.82 -9.26 16.39
CA ASN A 403 1.16 -9.23 17.70
C ASN A 403 -0.08 -8.32 17.59
N PRO A 404 -1.31 -8.86 17.66
CA PRO A 404 -2.51 -8.07 17.41
C PRO A 404 -2.69 -6.96 18.45
N ASP A 405 -2.17 -7.16 19.66
CA ASP A 405 -2.30 -6.21 20.77
C ASP A 405 -1.42 -4.97 20.53
N GLU A 406 -0.16 -5.16 20.12
CA GLU A 406 0.76 -4.06 19.78
C GLU A 406 0.25 -3.25 18.59
N VAL A 407 -0.26 -3.95 17.56
CA VAL A 407 -0.87 -3.30 16.39
C VAL A 407 -2.12 -2.53 16.80
N ALA A 408 -3.00 -3.12 17.61
CA ALA A 408 -4.19 -2.47 18.13
C ALA A 408 -3.87 -1.19 18.93
N ILE A 409 -2.85 -1.23 19.80
CA ILE A 409 -2.39 -0.05 20.55
C ILE A 409 -1.90 1.04 19.60
N THR A 410 -1.01 0.69 18.66
CA THR A 410 -0.46 1.64 17.68
C THR A 410 -1.57 2.29 16.85
N LEU A 411 -2.58 1.50 16.45
CA LEU A 411 -3.71 1.99 15.68
C LEU A 411 -4.61 2.92 16.49
N ALA A 412 -4.81 2.64 17.78
CA ALA A 412 -5.58 3.50 18.67
C ALA A 412 -4.92 4.88 18.84
N HIS A 413 -3.58 4.95 18.88
CA HIS A 413 -2.86 6.23 18.89
C HIS A 413 -3.06 7.01 17.59
N LYS A 414 -3.12 6.32 16.44
CA LYS A 414 -3.42 6.98 15.15
C LYS A 414 -4.85 7.51 15.01
N LEU A 415 -5.77 7.13 15.91
CA LEU A 415 -7.11 7.72 15.96
C LEU A 415 -7.11 9.14 16.54
N GLU A 416 -5.98 9.61 17.08
CA GLU A 416 -5.80 10.99 17.54
C GLU A 416 -6.17 12.01 16.45
N SER A 417 -6.55 13.20 16.88
CA SER A 417 -7.23 14.16 16.00
C SER A 417 -6.34 14.62 14.83
N PRO A 418 -6.87 14.63 13.59
CA PRO A 418 -6.15 15.20 12.45
C PRO A 418 -5.94 16.70 12.66
N LEU A 419 -4.75 17.18 12.31
CA LEU A 419 -4.36 18.59 12.46
C LEU A 419 -4.89 19.46 11.33
N LEU A 420 -4.91 18.93 10.11
CA LEU A 420 -5.40 19.61 8.92
C LEU A 420 -6.30 18.66 8.13
N THR A 421 -7.53 19.09 7.89
CA THR A 421 -8.56 18.27 7.23
C THR A 421 -9.12 18.96 5.99
N ASP A 422 -9.86 18.22 5.15
CA ASP A 422 -10.51 18.77 3.95
C ASP A 422 -9.52 19.52 3.04
N ILE A 423 -8.33 18.95 2.88
CA ILE A 423 -7.20 19.59 2.19
C ILE A 423 -7.53 19.74 0.70
N SER A 424 -7.30 20.93 0.17
CA SER A 424 -7.37 21.25 -1.26
C SER A 424 -6.28 22.22 -1.64
N ILE A 425 -5.89 22.25 -2.92
CA ILE A 425 -4.89 23.20 -3.41
C ILE A 425 -5.54 24.09 -4.45
N ASP A 426 -5.45 25.39 -4.21
CA ASP A 426 -5.72 26.43 -5.20
C ASP A 426 -4.40 26.79 -5.89
N TRP A 427 -4.25 26.33 -7.13
CA TRP A 427 -3.06 26.53 -7.96
C TRP A 427 -2.94 27.95 -8.53
N LYS A 428 -3.92 28.84 -8.29
CA LYS A 428 -3.94 30.21 -8.80
C LYS A 428 -3.74 30.27 -10.32
N LYS A 429 -2.63 30.86 -10.77
CA LYS A 429 -2.28 31.02 -12.19
C LYS A 429 -1.46 29.84 -12.73
N LEU A 430 -0.93 28.98 -11.85
CA LEU A 430 -0.12 27.85 -12.24
C LEU A 430 -0.99 26.80 -12.94
N LYS A 431 -0.64 26.49 -14.19
CA LYS A 431 -1.33 25.46 -14.96
C LYS A 431 -0.85 24.10 -14.51
N VAL A 432 -1.69 23.41 -13.74
CA VAL A 432 -1.40 22.07 -13.20
C VAL A 432 -2.37 21.04 -13.81
N SER A 433 -1.85 19.87 -14.12
CA SER A 433 -2.62 18.74 -14.64
C SER A 433 -2.15 17.42 -14.02
N GLU A 434 -2.99 16.39 -14.15
CA GLU A 434 -2.66 15.03 -13.72
C GLU A 434 -2.18 14.93 -12.25
N VAL A 435 -2.85 15.68 -11.37
CA VAL A 435 -2.57 15.66 -9.92
C VAL A 435 -2.93 14.30 -9.33
N THR A 436 -2.09 13.83 -8.42
CA THR A 436 -2.26 12.58 -7.69
C THR A 436 -1.71 12.71 -6.25
N PRO A 437 -2.33 12.09 -5.24
CA PRO A 437 -3.58 11.33 -5.32
C PRO A 437 -4.79 12.23 -5.61
N GLU A 438 -5.83 11.67 -6.24
CA GLU A 438 -7.08 12.38 -6.55
C GLU A 438 -7.81 12.86 -5.28
N ILE A 439 -7.85 12.00 -4.26
CA ILE A 439 -8.37 12.34 -2.94
C ILE A 439 -7.18 12.58 -2.01
N ILE A 440 -7.03 13.83 -1.58
CA ILE A 440 -6.00 14.21 -0.61
C ILE A 440 -6.47 13.76 0.79
N PRO A 441 -5.72 12.90 1.49
CA PRO A 441 -6.09 12.45 2.83
C PRO A 441 -5.95 13.59 3.85
N ASP A 442 -6.62 13.42 5.00
CA ASP A 442 -6.42 14.31 6.15
C ASP A 442 -5.00 14.10 6.73
N LEU A 443 -4.44 15.13 7.35
CA LEU A 443 -3.06 15.16 7.82
C LEU A 443 -3.00 15.18 9.35
N PHE A 444 -2.28 14.21 9.93
CA PHE A 444 -2.16 13.99 11.38
C PHE A 444 -0.83 14.50 11.90
N SER A 445 -0.75 14.67 13.23
CA SER A 445 0.50 15.05 13.91
C SER A 445 1.63 14.07 13.58
N GLY A 446 2.79 14.60 13.17
CA GLY A 446 3.96 13.80 12.83
C GLY A 446 3.93 13.08 11.49
N ASP A 447 2.82 13.16 10.74
CA ASP A 447 2.69 12.62 9.40
C ASP A 447 3.00 13.67 8.32
N SER A 448 3.15 13.21 7.08
CA SER A 448 3.31 14.07 5.89
C SER A 448 2.49 13.52 4.73
N ILE A 449 1.94 14.41 3.90
CA ILE A 449 1.30 14.01 2.64
C ILE A 449 2.15 14.44 1.45
N ARG A 450 2.12 13.64 0.39
CA ARG A 450 2.82 13.94 -0.86
C ARG A 450 1.81 14.06 -1.98
N ILE A 451 1.87 15.18 -2.68
CA ILE A 451 1.05 15.49 -3.85
C ILE A 451 1.98 15.63 -5.03
N GLN A 452 1.61 15.03 -6.14
CA GLN A 452 2.41 15.00 -7.36
C GLN A 452 1.54 15.42 -8.53
N GLY A 453 2.17 15.88 -9.59
CA GLY A 453 1.45 16.24 -10.81
C GLY A 453 2.37 16.83 -11.85
N LYS A 454 1.77 17.29 -12.93
CA LYS A 454 2.43 18.00 -14.01
C LYS A 454 2.10 19.48 -13.96
N PHE A 455 3.02 20.32 -14.41
CA PHE A 455 2.83 21.76 -14.48
C PHE A 455 3.37 22.35 -15.79
N LYS A 456 2.82 23.52 -16.16
CA LYS A 456 3.35 24.39 -17.22
C LYS A 456 3.54 25.79 -16.66
N GLY A 457 4.68 26.41 -16.97
CA GLY A 457 5.07 27.73 -16.45
C GLY A 457 6.51 27.73 -15.91
N GLU A 458 7.01 28.88 -15.49
CA GLU A 458 8.34 29.04 -14.92
C GLU A 458 8.37 30.23 -13.94
N GLY A 459 9.35 30.26 -13.05
CA GLY A 459 9.55 31.34 -12.09
C GLY A 459 8.94 31.05 -10.71
N LEU A 460 8.86 32.11 -9.90
CA LEU A 460 8.27 32.07 -8.58
C LEU A 460 6.75 32.21 -8.68
N GLU A 461 6.04 31.16 -8.30
CA GLU A 461 4.57 31.13 -8.26
C GLU A 461 4.09 30.97 -6.83
N THR A 462 2.92 31.51 -6.50
CA THR A 462 2.32 31.31 -5.17
C THR A 462 1.04 30.51 -5.30
N ILE A 463 1.00 29.34 -4.66
CA ILE A 463 -0.20 28.52 -4.52
C ILE A 463 -0.81 28.72 -3.13
N GLN A 464 -2.07 28.32 -2.95
CA GLN A 464 -2.71 28.29 -1.65
C GLN A 464 -3.14 26.88 -1.28
N VAL A 465 -2.51 26.31 -0.26
CA VAL A 465 -2.99 25.09 0.37
C VAL A 465 -4.12 25.48 1.32
N ARG A 466 -5.33 25.01 1.04
CA ARG A 466 -6.51 25.25 1.84
C ARG A 466 -6.86 23.99 2.61
N GLY A 467 -7.46 24.16 3.77
CA GLY A 467 -8.04 23.06 4.53
C GLY A 467 -8.82 23.60 5.71
N LYS A 468 -9.10 22.74 6.67
CA LYS A 468 -9.69 23.12 7.94
C LYS A 468 -8.79 22.74 9.08
N VAL A 469 -8.45 23.74 9.88
CA VAL A 469 -7.83 23.60 11.19
C VAL A 469 -8.91 24.01 12.19
N ARG A 470 -9.24 23.13 13.13
CA ARG A 470 -10.33 23.35 14.09
C ARG A 470 -11.73 23.46 13.48
N GLY A 471 -11.96 22.85 12.32
CA GLY A 471 -13.18 23.05 11.54
C GLY A 471 -13.34 24.45 10.95
N ARG A 472 -12.38 25.36 11.19
CA ARG A 472 -12.30 26.69 10.58
C ARG A 472 -11.42 26.62 9.35
N ASN A 473 -11.75 27.40 8.33
CA ASN A 473 -10.96 27.46 7.11
C ASN A 473 -9.56 27.99 7.42
N ALA A 474 -8.54 27.26 6.99
CA ALA A 474 -7.15 27.63 7.05
C ALA A 474 -6.60 27.70 5.62
N SER A 475 -5.68 28.63 5.38
CA SER A 475 -5.01 28.79 4.10
C SER A 475 -3.53 29.06 4.35
N LEU A 476 -2.66 28.29 3.70
CA LEU A 476 -1.22 28.43 3.74
C LEU A 476 -0.75 28.85 2.35
N PRO A 477 -0.28 30.09 2.17
CA PRO A 477 0.39 30.48 0.94
C PRO A 477 1.75 29.77 0.86
N LEU A 478 2.00 29.07 -0.24
CA LEU A 478 3.28 28.44 -0.52
C LEU A 478 3.88 29.05 -1.78
N GLN A 479 5.09 29.59 -1.65
CA GLN A 479 5.89 30.00 -2.80
C GLN A 479 6.59 28.78 -3.38
N LEU A 480 6.33 28.53 -4.65
CA LEU A 480 6.94 27.48 -5.45
C LEU A 480 7.96 28.12 -6.38
N ASN A 481 9.21 27.69 -6.29
CA ASN A 481 10.22 28.04 -7.27
C ASN A 481 10.22 26.99 -8.38
N LEU A 482 9.79 27.39 -9.59
CA LEU A 482 9.73 26.54 -10.78
C LEU A 482 10.90 26.93 -11.70
N PRO A 483 12.06 26.27 -11.57
CA PRO A 483 13.24 26.67 -12.32
C PRO A 483 13.06 26.45 -13.82
N LYS A 484 13.72 27.29 -14.63
CA LYS A 484 13.75 27.16 -16.08
C LYS A 484 14.52 25.91 -16.49
N ASP A 485 15.68 25.71 -15.86
CA ASP A 485 16.57 24.59 -16.10
C ASP A 485 16.48 23.54 -15.00
N ASN A 486 16.75 22.29 -15.36
CA ASN A 486 16.90 21.23 -14.37
C ASN A 486 18.20 21.42 -13.59
N TYR A 487 18.10 21.39 -12.26
CA TYR A 487 19.28 21.30 -11.39
C TYR A 487 19.93 19.90 -11.37
N TYR A 488 19.27 18.89 -11.95
CA TYR A 488 19.72 17.50 -11.99
C TYR A 488 19.79 16.99 -13.43
N GLU A 489 20.71 16.06 -13.73
CA GLU A 489 20.76 15.41 -15.04
C GLU A 489 19.39 14.79 -15.38
N ALA A 490 18.87 15.13 -16.56
CA ALA A 490 17.51 14.78 -16.96
C ALA A 490 17.23 13.27 -16.96
N SER A 491 18.25 12.44 -17.15
CA SER A 491 18.19 10.98 -17.19
C SER A 491 18.06 10.29 -15.82
N THR A 492 18.14 11.04 -14.70
CA THR A 492 18.27 10.45 -13.34
C THR A 492 17.20 10.89 -12.35
N SER A 493 16.29 11.80 -12.73
CA SER A 493 15.32 12.33 -11.78
C SER A 493 14.27 11.28 -11.36
N PRO A 494 14.09 11.01 -10.06
CA PRO A 494 13.07 10.07 -9.60
C PRO A 494 11.66 10.66 -9.69
N ILE A 495 11.50 11.97 -9.91
CA ILE A 495 10.21 12.68 -9.80
C ILE A 495 9.18 12.20 -10.82
N PRO A 496 9.50 12.12 -12.13
CA PRO A 496 8.55 11.58 -13.11
C PRO A 496 8.17 10.13 -12.83
N LEU A 497 9.12 9.32 -12.36
CA LEU A 497 8.90 7.90 -12.06
C LEU A 497 7.94 7.71 -10.87
N VAL A 498 8.10 8.47 -9.78
CA VAL A 498 7.18 8.39 -8.64
C VAL A 498 5.80 8.95 -8.98
N TRP A 499 5.71 10.00 -9.80
CA TRP A 499 4.44 10.52 -10.32
C TRP A 499 3.73 9.47 -11.18
N ALA A 500 4.42 8.90 -12.16
CA ALA A 500 3.86 7.89 -13.07
C ALA A 500 3.37 6.67 -12.28
N ARG A 501 4.13 6.25 -11.25
CA ARG A 501 3.72 5.15 -10.37
C ARG A 501 2.44 5.45 -9.58
N SER A 502 2.30 6.68 -9.08
CA SER A 502 1.09 7.12 -8.39
C SER A 502 -0.11 7.22 -9.34
N LYS A 503 0.08 7.74 -10.56
CA LYS A 503 -0.96 7.74 -11.61
C LYS A 503 -1.39 6.35 -12.04
N ILE A 504 -0.44 5.42 -12.21
CA ILE A 504 -0.77 4.01 -12.44
C ILE A 504 -1.59 3.45 -11.27
N SER A 505 -1.28 3.84 -10.02
CA SER A 505 -2.07 3.43 -8.86
C SER A 505 -3.50 3.97 -8.92
N ASP A 506 -3.70 5.24 -9.33
CA ASP A 506 -5.03 5.82 -9.56
C ASP A 506 -5.80 5.03 -10.63
N TYR A 507 -5.21 4.79 -11.80
CA TYR A 507 -5.88 4.05 -12.88
C TYR A 507 -6.17 2.60 -12.52
N MET A 508 -5.28 1.93 -11.80
CA MET A 508 -5.52 0.57 -11.32
C MET A 508 -6.65 0.53 -10.28
N ARG A 509 -6.81 1.55 -9.44
CA ARG A 509 -7.98 1.66 -8.55
C ARG A 509 -9.26 1.82 -9.34
N GLU A 510 -9.24 2.66 -10.37
CA GLU A 510 -10.41 2.90 -11.21
C GLU A 510 -10.80 1.69 -12.06
N LEU A 511 -9.83 0.91 -12.53
CA LEU A 511 -10.06 -0.38 -13.18
C LEU A 511 -10.71 -1.38 -12.23
N ASN A 512 -10.37 -1.30 -10.95
CA ASN A 512 -11.04 -2.01 -9.89
C ASN A 512 -12.24 -1.21 -9.33
N THR A 513 -12.85 -0.30 -10.08
CA THR A 513 -14.07 0.37 -9.63
C THR A 513 -15.18 0.04 -10.62
N PRO A 514 -16.38 -0.37 -10.16
CA PRO A 514 -17.50 -0.69 -11.03
C PRO A 514 -17.77 0.47 -11.99
N LYS A 515 -18.10 0.16 -13.26
CA LYS A 515 -18.29 1.17 -14.33
C LYS A 515 -19.21 2.33 -13.93
N THR A 516 -20.24 2.06 -13.13
CA THR A 516 -21.20 3.06 -12.63
C THR A 516 -20.63 4.06 -11.61
N MET A 517 -19.41 3.84 -11.10
CA MET A 517 -18.76 4.62 -10.04
C MET A 517 -17.38 5.15 -10.43
N LYS A 518 -16.95 4.94 -11.68
CA LYS A 518 -15.67 5.47 -12.17
C LYS A 518 -15.71 6.99 -12.25
N ALA A 519 -14.69 7.65 -11.70
CA ALA A 519 -14.62 9.10 -11.61
C ALA A 519 -14.32 9.78 -12.97
N SER A 520 -13.50 9.13 -13.81
CA SER A 520 -13.04 9.70 -15.08
C SER A 520 -13.94 9.38 -16.28
N GLY A 521 -14.81 8.35 -16.16
CA GLY A 521 -15.60 7.81 -17.26
C GLY A 521 -14.81 6.92 -18.23
N PHE A 522 -13.53 6.64 -17.99
CA PHE A 522 -12.73 5.79 -18.87
C PHE A 522 -13.23 4.33 -18.91
N SER A 523 -13.21 3.74 -20.11
CA SER A 523 -13.41 2.31 -20.31
C SER A 523 -12.26 1.50 -19.69
N ASP A 524 -12.45 0.19 -19.49
CA ASP A 524 -11.38 -0.68 -18.98
C ASP A 524 -10.20 -0.75 -19.97
N GLU A 525 -10.50 -0.74 -21.27
CA GLU A 525 -9.53 -0.72 -22.35
C GLU A 525 -8.73 0.59 -22.39
N GLU A 526 -9.38 1.74 -22.15
CA GLU A 526 -8.70 3.03 -22.05
C GLU A 526 -7.78 3.10 -20.83
N LEU A 527 -8.20 2.56 -19.68
CA LEU A 527 -7.37 2.48 -18.47
C LEU A 527 -6.17 1.56 -18.67
N GLU A 528 -6.38 0.39 -19.27
CA GLU A 528 -5.28 -0.52 -19.65
C GLU A 528 -4.30 0.16 -20.60
N PHE A 529 -4.80 0.86 -21.61
CA PHE A 529 -3.98 1.61 -22.55
C PHE A 529 -3.15 2.68 -21.84
N LYS A 530 -3.76 3.46 -20.93
CA LYS A 530 -3.06 4.49 -20.14
C LYS A 530 -1.97 3.91 -19.24
N VAL A 531 -2.26 2.82 -18.52
CA VAL A 531 -1.26 2.16 -17.66
C VAL A 531 -0.13 1.57 -18.50
N THR A 532 -0.44 0.94 -19.63
CA THR A 532 0.56 0.37 -20.54
C THR A 532 1.45 1.46 -21.11
N THR A 533 0.88 2.58 -21.56
CA THR A 533 1.62 3.72 -22.11
C THR A 533 2.53 4.34 -21.06
N LEU A 534 2.04 4.63 -19.85
CA LEU A 534 2.90 5.10 -18.75
C LEU A 534 4.02 4.09 -18.42
N GLY A 535 3.71 2.79 -18.46
CA GLY A 535 4.69 1.73 -18.27
C GLY A 535 5.79 1.72 -19.33
N LEU A 536 5.46 2.00 -20.59
CA LEU A 536 6.45 2.05 -21.68
C LEU A 536 7.24 3.37 -21.67
N ASP A 537 6.55 4.51 -21.54
CA ASP A 537 7.15 5.84 -21.63
C ASP A 537 8.13 6.12 -20.48
N HIS A 538 7.80 5.65 -19.27
CA HIS A 538 8.66 5.79 -18.08
C HIS A 538 9.48 4.53 -17.78
N SER A 539 9.48 3.55 -18.68
CA SER A 539 10.13 2.25 -18.49
C SER A 539 9.77 1.56 -17.17
N LEU A 540 8.50 1.58 -16.76
CA LEU A 540 8.04 0.98 -15.52
C LEU A 540 7.53 -0.45 -15.74
N ALA A 541 7.88 -1.37 -14.84
CA ALA A 541 7.17 -2.64 -14.72
C ALA A 541 5.75 -2.38 -14.18
N THR A 542 4.74 -2.94 -14.83
CA THR A 542 3.32 -2.81 -14.47
C THR A 542 2.57 -4.14 -14.64
N LYS A 543 1.25 -4.16 -14.45
CA LYS A 543 0.42 -5.33 -14.79
C LYS A 543 0.59 -5.75 -16.26
N TRP A 544 0.84 -4.80 -17.17
CA TRP A 544 0.87 -5.00 -18.62
C TRP A 544 2.23 -4.73 -19.28
N THR A 545 3.27 -4.38 -18.50
CA THR A 545 4.64 -4.18 -19.00
C THR A 545 5.66 -4.95 -18.16
N SER A 546 6.62 -5.57 -18.83
CA SER A 546 7.65 -6.42 -18.21
C SER A 546 9.03 -6.13 -18.81
N PHE A 547 10.07 -6.33 -18.00
CA PHE A 547 11.45 -6.24 -18.45
C PHE A 547 11.95 -7.60 -18.94
N VAL A 548 12.62 -7.61 -20.09
CA VAL A 548 13.28 -8.81 -20.62
C VAL A 548 14.70 -8.47 -21.07
N ALA A 549 15.68 -9.27 -20.63
CA ALA A 549 17.05 -9.23 -21.10
C ALA A 549 17.41 -10.58 -21.73
N VAL A 550 18.05 -10.57 -22.89
CA VAL A 550 18.45 -11.76 -23.63
C VAL A 550 19.90 -11.58 -24.06
N SER A 551 20.77 -12.48 -23.62
CA SER A 551 22.15 -12.56 -24.08
C SER A 551 22.19 -12.84 -25.58
N ARG A 552 23.18 -12.29 -26.27
CA ARG A 552 23.42 -12.62 -27.68
C ARG A 552 24.03 -14.01 -27.84
N ARG A 553 24.63 -14.55 -26.79
CA ARG A 553 25.35 -15.84 -26.80
C ARG A 553 24.41 -16.98 -26.49
N VAL A 554 24.55 -18.07 -27.25
CA VAL A 554 23.97 -19.36 -26.90
C VAL A 554 24.90 -20.00 -25.88
N VAL A 555 24.38 -20.26 -24.68
CA VAL A 555 25.16 -20.82 -23.57
C VAL A 555 24.73 -22.24 -23.21
N ASN A 556 23.59 -22.68 -23.75
CA ASN A 556 23.04 -24.01 -23.53
C ASN A 556 22.53 -24.62 -24.85
N PRO A 557 23.34 -25.39 -25.58
CA PRO A 557 22.92 -26.01 -26.83
C PRO A 557 21.92 -27.17 -26.64
N GLN A 558 21.73 -27.68 -25.42
CA GLN A 558 20.87 -28.85 -25.11
C GLN A 558 19.79 -28.49 -24.08
N THR A 559 18.95 -27.51 -24.45
CA THR A 559 17.91 -26.97 -23.56
C THR A 559 16.90 -28.00 -23.05
N GLY A 560 16.65 -29.06 -23.84
CA GLY A 560 15.73 -30.15 -23.48
C GLY A 560 16.16 -31.02 -22.29
N LEU A 561 17.44 -30.94 -21.87
CA LEU A 561 17.98 -31.69 -20.72
C LEU A 561 18.10 -30.84 -19.45
N THR A 562 17.75 -29.55 -19.54
CA THR A 562 17.88 -28.62 -18.41
C THR A 562 16.57 -28.52 -17.64
N PRO A 563 16.46 -29.05 -16.42
CA PRO A 563 15.24 -28.97 -15.64
C PRO A 563 14.97 -27.53 -15.20
N ASP A 564 13.69 -27.19 -15.11
CA ASP A 564 13.27 -25.97 -14.41
C ASP A 564 13.35 -26.19 -12.90
N GLY A 565 13.87 -25.20 -12.18
CA GLY A 565 13.97 -25.20 -10.72
C GLY A 565 13.44 -23.91 -10.12
N LYS A 566 12.89 -23.99 -8.90
CA LYS A 566 12.50 -22.83 -8.11
C LYS A 566 13.55 -22.54 -7.05
N VAL A 567 13.81 -21.26 -6.82
CA VAL A 567 14.65 -20.83 -5.70
C VAL A 567 13.80 -20.88 -4.43
N PRO A 568 14.16 -21.70 -3.43
CA PRO A 568 13.38 -21.81 -2.21
C PRO A 568 13.51 -20.53 -1.37
N LEU A 569 12.47 -20.23 -0.60
CA LEU A 569 12.39 -19.07 0.29
C LEU A 569 12.54 -19.49 1.76
N PRO A 570 13.09 -18.65 2.64
CA PRO A 570 13.10 -18.95 4.07
C PRO A 570 11.69 -18.89 4.64
N MET A 571 11.45 -19.67 5.68
CA MET A 571 10.25 -19.51 6.50
C MET A 571 10.24 -18.13 7.15
N VAL A 572 9.14 -17.40 6.99
CA VAL A 572 8.91 -16.05 7.54
C VAL A 572 9.07 -16.10 9.05
N LYS A 573 9.73 -15.09 9.63
CA LYS A 573 9.90 -15.05 11.08
C LYS A 573 8.55 -15.00 11.79
N GLY A 574 8.32 -15.92 12.72
CA GLY A 574 7.09 -15.99 13.52
C GLY A 574 5.94 -16.78 12.85
N THR A 575 6.12 -17.32 11.64
CA THR A 575 5.13 -18.23 11.03
C THR A 575 5.36 -19.69 11.42
N THR A 576 4.27 -20.46 11.40
CA THR A 576 4.29 -21.93 11.50
C THR A 576 4.27 -22.58 10.13
N THR A 577 4.75 -23.82 10.00
CA THR A 577 4.70 -24.60 8.74
C THR A 577 3.29 -24.71 8.15
N ASN A 578 2.26 -24.75 8.99
CA ASN A 578 0.85 -24.81 8.57
C ASN A 578 0.36 -23.56 7.82
N ALA A 579 1.12 -22.45 7.85
CA ALA A 579 0.78 -21.24 7.12
C ALA A 579 1.15 -21.31 5.63
N TYR A 580 1.89 -22.35 5.23
CA TYR A 580 2.36 -22.54 3.85
C TYR A 580 1.47 -23.54 3.11
N PRO A 581 1.31 -23.36 1.78
CA PRO A 581 0.67 -24.39 0.96
C PRO A 581 1.37 -25.75 1.15
N PRO A 582 0.62 -26.86 1.17
CA PRO A 582 1.16 -28.20 1.33
C PRO A 582 2.12 -28.62 0.21
#